data_AF-A0AAU5WX42-F1
#
_entry.id   AF-A0AAU5WX42-F1
#
_cell.length_a   1.000
_cell.length_b   1.000
_cell.length_c   1.000
_cell.angle_alpha   90.00
_cell.angle_beta   90.00
_cell.angle_gamma   90.00
#
_symmetry.space_group_name_H-M   'P 1'
#
loop_
_entity.id
_entity.type
_entity.pdbx_description
1 polymer ?
#
loop_
_entity_poly.entity_id
_entity_poly.type
_entity_poly.pdbx_seq_one_letter_code
_entity_poly.pdbx_strand_id
1 'polypeptide(L)'
;MKVVVQVKLMPDAGQALALERTLHMVNEAANWVSAVAFDHGVPHVYELRKHTYGELKSRGLGAQAAQHVIKKVRDAYTTLKANIGAGNLGRPGSRRRVKAETKPIAFRPEAAQPYDDRCLSWRYDAATVSVWTVEGRVKNVRFVCSSQSVFICRNCGVVAHADRNASRNIARKGEAVWTAGRESRVPATP
;
A
#
# COMPACT_ATOMS: atom_id res chain seq x y z
N MET A 1 -9.46 -7.64 13.30
CA MET A 1 -9.44 -8.02 11.87
C MET A 1 -9.22 -6.74 11.06
N LYS A 2 -8.28 -6.71 10.10
CA LYS A 2 -8.08 -5.54 9.20
C LYS A 2 -8.60 -5.91 7.81
N VAL A 3 -9.51 -5.09 7.28
CA VAL A 3 -10.06 -5.25 5.93
C VAL A 3 -9.34 -4.29 4.99
N VAL A 4 -8.90 -4.79 3.84
CA VAL A 4 -8.28 -3.98 2.79
C VAL A 4 -9.27 -3.88 1.63
N VAL A 5 -9.59 -2.65 1.23
CA VAL A 5 -10.53 -2.37 0.14
C VAL A 5 -9.82 -1.52 -0.90
N GLN A 6 -10.01 -1.88 -2.18
CA GLN A 6 -9.59 -1.04 -3.29
C GLN A 6 -10.67 -0.01 -3.61
N VAL A 7 -10.24 1.25 -3.69
CA VAL A 7 -11.10 2.39 -4.00
C VAL A 7 -10.49 3.13 -5.18
N LYS A 8 -11.34 3.56 -6.13
CA LYS A 8 -10.95 4.40 -7.25
C LYS A 8 -11.38 5.83 -6.96
N LEU A 9 -10.41 6.75 -6.98
CA LEU A 9 -10.69 8.19 -6.93
C LEU A 9 -11.18 8.67 -8.29
N MET A 10 -12.12 9.62 -8.26
CA MET A 10 -12.72 10.27 -9.41
C MET A 10 -12.54 11.79 -9.27
N PRO A 11 -11.29 12.28 -9.36
CA PRO A 11 -11.00 13.70 -9.22
C PRO A 11 -11.49 14.51 -10.41
N ASP A 12 -11.83 15.78 -10.19
CA ASP A 12 -11.88 16.76 -11.28
C ASP A 12 -10.47 17.15 -11.77
N ALA A 13 -10.36 17.96 -12.82
CA ALA A 13 -9.08 18.33 -13.41
C ALA A 13 -8.12 19.03 -12.43
N GLY A 14 -8.63 19.92 -11.58
CA GLY A 14 -7.81 20.62 -10.59
C GLY A 14 -7.34 19.69 -9.48
N GLN A 15 -8.24 18.83 -9.00
CA GLN A 15 -7.91 17.81 -8.01
C GLN A 15 -6.88 16.80 -8.55
N ALA A 16 -7.02 16.38 -9.81
CA ALA A 16 -6.10 15.44 -10.46
C ALA A 16 -4.69 16.02 -10.55
N LEU A 17 -4.56 17.28 -10.97
CA LEU A 17 -3.29 17.98 -11.07
C LEU A 17 -2.58 18.09 -9.71
N ALA A 18 -3.32 18.45 -8.65
CA ALA A 18 -2.76 18.54 -7.30
C ALA A 18 -2.28 17.18 -6.78
N LEU A 19 -3.00 16.10 -7.07
CA LEU A 19 -2.62 14.73 -6.72
C LEU A 19 -1.37 14.28 -7.50
N GLU A 20 -1.31 14.55 -8.81
CA GLU A 20 -0.18 14.22 -9.67
C GLU A 20 1.10 14.95 -9.23
N ARG A 21 1.02 16.27 -9.03
CA ARG A 21 2.15 17.07 -8.52
C ARG A 21 2.64 16.58 -7.17
N THR A 22 1.72 16.16 -6.30
CA THR A 22 2.07 15.55 -5.01
C THR A 22 2.86 14.27 -5.20
N LEU A 23 2.43 13.37 -6.08
CA LEU A 23 3.16 12.13 -6.38
C LEU A 23 4.57 12.44 -6.89
N HIS A 24 4.70 13.37 -7.84
CA HIS A 24 6.00 13.76 -8.38
C HIS A 24 6.93 14.28 -7.27
N MET A 25 6.48 15.25 -6.47
CA MET A 25 7.29 15.84 -5.41
C MET A 25 7.69 14.82 -4.33
N VAL A 26 6.77 13.97 -3.88
CA VAL A 26 7.09 12.98 -2.82
C VAL A 26 7.99 11.86 -3.34
N ASN A 27 7.88 11.49 -4.62
CA ASN A 27 8.74 10.46 -5.23
C ASN A 27 10.12 10.99 -5.60
N GLU A 28 10.24 12.25 -6.00
CA GLU A 28 11.52 12.94 -6.13
C GLU A 28 12.23 13.01 -4.78
N ALA A 29 11.51 13.42 -3.73
CA ALA A 29 12.01 13.40 -2.36
C ALA A 29 12.41 11.98 -1.91
N ALA A 30 11.63 10.95 -2.25
CA ALA A 30 11.97 9.56 -1.93
C ALA A 30 13.25 9.08 -2.65
N ASN A 31 13.47 9.51 -3.90
CA ASN A 31 14.72 9.22 -4.61
C ASN A 31 15.92 9.86 -3.91
N TRP A 32 15.80 11.12 -3.51
CA TRP A 32 16.85 11.79 -2.74
C TRP A 32 17.11 11.11 -1.39
N VAL A 33 16.06 10.79 -0.63
CA VAL A 33 16.19 10.04 0.63
C VAL A 33 16.79 8.66 0.40
N SER A 34 16.50 8.00 -0.72
CA SER A 34 17.10 6.69 -1.04
C SER A 34 18.59 6.80 -1.33
N ALA A 35 19.05 7.89 -1.97
CA ALA A 35 20.47 8.13 -2.17
C ALA A 35 21.18 8.32 -0.81
N VAL A 36 20.64 9.20 0.05
CA VAL A 36 21.16 9.39 1.41
C VAL A 36 21.16 8.07 2.20
N ALA A 37 20.07 7.30 2.14
CA ALA A 37 20.00 6.01 2.81
C ALA A 37 21.10 5.06 2.30
N PHE A 38 21.33 5.00 1.00
CA PHE A 38 22.36 4.15 0.40
C PHE A 38 23.77 4.54 0.87
N ASP A 39 24.09 5.83 0.82
CA ASP A 39 25.41 6.36 1.21
C ASP A 39 25.72 6.10 2.69
N HIS A 40 24.69 6.03 3.53
CA HIS A 40 24.79 5.75 4.96
C HIS A 40 24.59 4.27 5.32
N GLY A 41 24.61 3.34 4.36
CA GLY A 41 24.48 1.90 4.63
C GLY A 41 23.08 1.45 5.05
N VAL A 42 22.05 2.19 4.64
CA VAL A 42 20.61 1.95 4.86
C VAL A 42 20.26 1.84 6.36
N PRO A 43 20.41 2.94 7.12
CA PRO A 43 20.20 2.92 8.55
C PRO A 43 18.71 2.73 8.91
N HIS A 44 18.43 2.49 10.19
CA HIS A 44 17.06 2.45 10.69
C HIS A 44 16.36 3.81 10.53
N VAL A 45 15.02 3.80 10.52
CA VAL A 45 14.17 4.98 10.26
C VAL A 45 14.54 6.17 11.15
N TYR A 46 14.77 5.95 12.44
CA TYR A 46 15.11 7.02 13.39
C TYR A 46 16.42 7.74 13.02
N GLU A 47 17.44 7.00 12.61
CA GLU A 47 18.72 7.55 12.17
C GLU A 47 18.58 8.22 10.80
N LEU A 48 17.92 7.56 9.83
CA LEU A 48 17.68 8.15 8.51
C LEU A 48 16.93 9.48 8.61
N ARG A 49 16.00 9.60 9.57
CA ARG A 49 15.27 10.83 9.84
C ARG A 49 16.18 11.99 10.26
N LYS A 50 17.24 11.75 11.04
CA LYS A 50 18.19 12.79 11.44
C LYS A 50 18.88 13.41 10.22
N HIS A 51 19.19 12.60 9.22
CA HIS A 51 19.85 13.04 7.99
C HIS A 51 18.91 13.72 6.98
N THR A 52 17.61 13.42 7.02
CA THR A 52 16.71 13.73 5.89
C THR A 52 15.55 14.65 6.24
N TYR A 53 15.09 14.69 7.49
CA TYR A 53 13.85 15.37 7.85
C TYR A 53 13.90 16.88 7.59
N GLY A 54 15.00 17.55 7.95
CA GLY A 54 15.16 19.00 7.76
C GLY A 54 15.04 19.40 6.29
N GLU A 55 15.67 18.63 5.40
CA GLU A 55 15.61 18.86 3.96
C GLU A 55 14.23 18.52 3.36
N LEU A 56 13.57 17.47 3.84
CA LEU A 56 12.19 17.19 3.41
C LEU A 56 11.24 18.35 3.79
N LYS A 57 11.47 18.97 4.96
CA LYS A 57 10.73 20.15 5.40
C LYS A 57 11.05 21.39 4.57
N SER A 58 12.32 21.63 4.19
CA SER A 58 12.71 22.76 3.33
C SER A 58 12.09 22.65 1.93
N ARG A 59 11.91 21.43 1.42
CA ARG A 59 11.20 21.12 0.17
C ARG A 59 9.67 21.26 0.24
N GLY A 60 9.13 21.72 1.36
CA GLY A 60 7.70 21.99 1.53
C GLY A 60 6.86 20.78 1.94
N LEU A 61 7.45 19.62 2.25
CA LEU A 61 6.64 18.48 2.70
C LEU A 61 6.07 18.75 4.10
N GLY A 62 4.80 18.37 4.28
CA GLY A 62 4.16 18.31 5.59
C GLY A 62 4.87 17.29 6.50
N ALA A 63 4.74 17.43 7.83
CA ALA A 63 5.42 16.55 8.77
C ALA A 63 5.08 15.07 8.54
N GLN A 64 3.80 14.74 8.33
CA GLN A 64 3.37 13.36 8.05
C GLN A 64 3.94 12.84 6.73
N ALA A 65 3.89 13.63 5.66
CA ALA A 65 4.43 13.26 4.36
C ALA A 65 5.94 12.98 4.41
N ALA A 66 6.70 13.83 5.11
CA ALA A 66 8.13 13.61 5.30
C ALA A 66 8.41 12.28 6.03
N GLN A 67 7.68 11.97 7.11
CA GLN A 67 7.84 10.68 7.80
C GLN A 67 7.48 9.49 6.89
N HIS A 68 6.40 9.62 6.11
CA HIS A 68 5.95 8.57 5.18
C HIS A 68 6.95 8.33 4.05
N VAL A 69 7.59 9.37 3.52
CA VAL A 69 8.67 9.24 2.53
C VAL A 69 9.86 8.46 3.12
N ILE A 70 10.32 8.84 4.32
CA ILE A 70 11.44 8.15 5.01
C ILE A 70 11.09 6.68 5.23
N LYS A 71 9.89 6.42 5.75
CA LYS A 71 9.42 5.05 6.01
C LYS A 71 9.29 4.23 4.72
N LYS A 72 8.69 4.80 3.67
CA LYS A 72 8.57 4.17 2.34
C LYS A 72 9.92 3.75 1.78
N VAL A 73 10.92 4.62 1.87
CA VAL A 73 12.30 4.29 1.43
C VAL A 73 12.85 3.13 2.26
N ARG A 74 12.71 3.18 3.59
CA ARG A 74 13.23 2.11 4.43
C ARG A 74 12.55 0.77 4.15
N ASP A 75 11.24 0.76 4.00
CA ASP A 75 10.44 -0.42 3.70
C ASP A 75 10.85 -1.01 2.33
N ALA A 76 11.11 -0.17 1.33
CA ALA A 76 11.61 -0.62 0.02
C ALA A 76 12.96 -1.35 0.14
N TYR A 77 13.90 -0.86 0.94
CA TYR A 77 15.16 -1.57 1.20
C TYR A 77 14.97 -2.85 2.01
N THR A 78 14.03 -2.87 2.95
CA THR A 78 13.66 -4.10 3.68
C THR A 78 13.15 -5.16 2.70
N THR A 79 12.26 -4.77 1.78
CA THR A 79 11.76 -5.64 0.71
C THR A 79 12.88 -6.10 -0.23
N LEU A 80 13.81 -5.21 -0.60
CA LEU A 80 14.96 -5.57 -1.43
C LEU A 80 15.82 -6.64 -0.76
N LYS A 81 16.18 -6.45 0.52
CA LYS A 81 16.96 -7.42 1.30
C LYS A 81 16.25 -8.77 1.38
N ALA A 82 14.94 -8.78 1.63
CA ALA A 82 14.14 -10.00 1.66
C ALA A 82 14.14 -10.72 0.30
N ASN A 83 13.99 -9.98 -0.81
CA ASN A 83 14.01 -10.56 -2.15
C ASN A 83 15.38 -11.14 -2.53
N ILE A 84 16.48 -10.51 -2.10
CA ILE A 84 17.84 -11.06 -2.26
C ILE A 84 17.97 -12.37 -1.48
N GLY A 85 17.55 -12.37 -0.21
CA GLY A 85 17.60 -13.57 0.64
C GLY A 85 16.74 -14.72 0.11
N ALA A 86 15.59 -14.42 -0.49
CA ALA A 86 14.72 -15.39 -1.14
C ALA A 86 15.22 -15.87 -2.51
N GLY A 87 16.30 -15.28 -3.05
CA GLY A 87 16.83 -15.64 -4.36
C GLY A 87 16.06 -15.07 -5.56
N ASN A 88 15.08 -14.18 -5.35
CA ASN A 88 14.23 -13.60 -6.40
C ASN A 88 14.98 -12.70 -7.39
N LEU A 89 16.21 -12.32 -7.08
CA LEU A 89 17.09 -11.52 -7.95
C LEU A 89 18.18 -12.35 -8.64
N GLY A 90 18.15 -13.67 -8.50
CA GLY A 90 19.11 -14.59 -9.08
C GLY A 90 20.31 -14.88 -8.16
N ARG A 91 21.23 -15.69 -8.69
CA ARG A 91 22.44 -16.14 -7.97
C ARG A 91 23.37 -14.97 -7.61
N PRO A 92 24.20 -15.09 -6.56
CA PRO A 92 25.31 -14.17 -6.29
C PRO A 92 26.10 -13.85 -7.58
N GLY A 93 26.42 -12.58 -7.81
CA GLY A 93 27.17 -12.13 -9.00
C GLY A 93 26.36 -12.02 -10.30
N SER A 94 25.09 -12.45 -10.33
CA SER A 94 24.25 -12.23 -11.51
C SER A 94 24.05 -10.73 -11.79
N ARG A 95 24.01 -10.34 -13.07
CA ARG A 95 23.86 -8.94 -13.48
C ARG A 95 22.67 -8.23 -12.79
N ARG A 96 21.54 -8.94 -12.64
CA ARG A 96 20.33 -8.42 -11.98
C ARG A 96 20.56 -8.15 -10.50
N ARG A 97 21.18 -9.08 -9.77
CA ARG A 97 21.49 -8.94 -8.35
C ARG A 97 22.53 -7.84 -8.10
N VAL A 98 23.63 -7.86 -8.85
CA VAL A 98 24.69 -6.83 -8.76
C VAL A 98 24.07 -5.45 -8.96
N LYS A 99 23.28 -5.25 -10.03
CA LYS A 99 22.59 -3.98 -10.29
C LYS A 99 21.66 -3.53 -9.17
N ALA A 100 21.08 -4.44 -8.39
CA ALA A 100 20.18 -4.11 -7.30
C ALA A 100 20.95 -3.80 -5.99
N GLU A 101 22.12 -4.40 -5.79
CA GLU A 101 22.96 -4.20 -4.61
C GLU A 101 23.86 -2.95 -4.72
N THR A 102 24.22 -2.53 -5.94
CA THR A 102 25.24 -1.47 -6.15
C THR A 102 24.70 -0.07 -6.36
N LYS A 103 23.39 0.16 -6.24
CA LYS A 103 22.82 1.49 -6.46
C LYS A 103 21.60 1.77 -5.57
N PRO A 104 21.25 3.05 -5.37
CA PRO A 104 20.03 3.42 -4.67
C PRO A 104 18.76 2.89 -5.35
N ILE A 105 17.71 2.66 -4.55
CA ILE A 105 16.38 2.31 -5.07
C ILE A 105 15.78 3.56 -5.73
N ALA A 106 15.29 3.38 -6.96
CA ALA A 106 14.60 4.44 -7.68
C ALA A 106 13.08 4.26 -7.61
N PHE A 107 12.38 5.34 -7.28
CA PHE A 107 10.92 5.48 -7.31
C PHE A 107 10.50 6.20 -8.59
N ARG A 108 9.47 5.66 -9.24
CA ARG A 108 8.86 6.29 -10.42
C ARG A 108 8.14 7.60 -10.00
N PRO A 109 8.01 8.60 -10.89
CA PRO A 109 7.34 9.86 -10.55
C PRO A 109 5.91 9.68 -10.02
N GLU A 110 5.16 8.74 -10.57
CA GLU A 110 3.77 8.42 -10.16
C GLU A 110 3.69 7.21 -9.21
N ALA A 111 4.80 6.76 -8.61
CA ALA A 111 4.78 5.63 -7.71
C ALA A 111 3.88 5.89 -6.49
N ALA A 112 3.16 4.86 -6.05
CA ALA A 112 2.19 4.97 -4.97
C ALA A 112 2.77 5.64 -3.72
N GLN A 113 2.02 6.59 -3.17
CA GLN A 113 2.35 7.28 -1.93
C GLN A 113 1.48 6.72 -0.79
N PRO A 114 2.08 6.28 0.33
CA PRO A 114 1.30 5.92 1.50
C PRO A 114 0.67 7.17 2.14
N TYR A 115 -0.59 7.01 2.53
CA TYR A 115 -1.35 7.98 3.31
C TYR A 115 -1.90 7.28 4.56
N ASP A 116 -2.03 8.04 5.65
CA ASP A 116 -2.68 7.60 6.89
C ASP A 116 -3.97 8.38 7.15
N ASP A 117 -4.62 8.08 8.27
CA ASP A 117 -5.87 8.72 8.71
C ASP A 117 -5.72 10.22 9.01
N ARG A 118 -4.48 10.73 9.10
CA ARG A 118 -4.24 12.18 9.21
C ARG A 118 -4.16 12.84 7.85
N CYS A 119 -3.82 12.09 6.81
CA CYS A 119 -3.77 12.58 5.44
C CYS A 119 -5.10 12.40 4.69
N LEU A 120 -5.92 11.42 5.08
CA LEU A 120 -7.22 11.13 4.48
C LEU A 120 -8.36 11.44 5.44
N SER A 121 -9.47 11.94 4.92
CA SER A 121 -10.73 12.06 5.67
C SER A 121 -11.89 11.64 4.78
N TRP A 122 -12.56 10.56 5.17
CA TRP A 122 -13.60 9.92 4.38
C TRP A 122 -14.99 10.39 4.79
N ARG A 123 -15.86 10.66 3.80
CA ARG A 123 -17.28 10.91 3.97
C ARG A 123 -18.06 9.90 3.13
N TYR A 124 -18.43 8.78 3.75
CA TYR A 124 -19.03 7.63 3.07
C TYR A 124 -20.41 7.95 2.49
N ASP A 125 -21.28 8.63 3.25
CA ASP A 125 -22.63 9.01 2.78
C ASP A 125 -22.57 9.91 1.54
N ALA A 126 -21.54 10.75 1.47
CA ALA A 126 -21.30 11.64 0.34
C ALA A 126 -20.41 11.02 -0.74
N ALA A 127 -19.96 9.78 -0.58
CA ALA A 127 -18.97 9.10 -1.43
C ALA A 127 -17.79 10.01 -1.83
N THR A 128 -17.23 10.74 -0.84
CA THR A 128 -16.10 11.64 -1.04
C THR A 128 -14.98 11.40 -0.02
N VAL A 129 -13.77 11.76 -0.41
CA VAL A 129 -12.59 11.78 0.46
C VAL A 129 -11.88 13.12 0.32
N SER A 130 -11.34 13.61 1.43
CA SER A 130 -10.40 14.73 1.44
C SER A 130 -8.98 14.19 1.60
N VAL A 131 -8.08 14.60 0.72
CA VAL A 131 -6.72 14.07 0.62
C VAL A 131 -5.71 15.21 0.83
N TRP A 132 -4.71 15.00 1.68
CA TRP A 132 -3.58 15.91 1.79
C TRP A 132 -2.75 15.90 0.51
N THR A 133 -2.37 17.09 0.04
CA THR A 133 -1.47 17.30 -1.09
C THR A 133 -0.43 18.36 -0.74
N VAL A 134 0.62 18.50 -1.54
CA VAL A 134 1.60 19.59 -1.41
C VAL A 134 0.99 20.97 -1.64
N GLU A 135 -0.15 21.05 -2.35
CA GLU A 135 -0.92 22.28 -2.59
C GLU A 135 -2.00 22.54 -1.52
N GLY A 136 -1.99 21.77 -0.42
CA GLY A 136 -2.98 21.83 0.63
C GLY A 136 -3.94 20.63 0.63
N ARG A 137 -4.99 20.68 1.46
CA ARG A 137 -5.95 19.56 1.52
C ARG A 137 -6.98 19.73 0.41
N VAL A 138 -6.94 18.84 -0.58
CA VAL A 138 -7.97 18.70 -1.60
C VAL A 138 -9.21 18.06 -0.95
N LYS A 139 -10.37 18.68 -1.13
CA LYS A 139 -11.64 18.25 -0.51
C LYS A 139 -12.60 17.70 -1.55
N ASN A 140 -13.55 16.89 -1.08
CA ASN A 140 -14.67 16.40 -1.89
C ASN A 140 -14.25 15.60 -3.14
N VAL A 141 -13.10 14.92 -3.11
CA VAL A 141 -12.70 14.01 -4.19
C VAL A 141 -13.67 12.84 -4.19
N ARG A 142 -14.44 12.68 -5.27
CA ARG A 142 -15.39 11.57 -5.38
C ARG A 142 -14.62 10.26 -5.43
N PHE A 143 -15.21 9.21 -4.87
CA PHE A 143 -14.65 7.87 -5.00
C PHE A 143 -15.72 6.85 -5.34
N VAL A 144 -15.30 5.77 -5.98
CA VAL A 144 -16.10 4.57 -6.21
C VAL A 144 -15.36 3.37 -5.64
N CYS A 145 -16.06 2.49 -4.95
CA CYS A 145 -15.56 1.20 -4.51
C CYS A 145 -16.29 0.11 -5.30
N SER A 146 -15.62 -1.03 -5.54
CA SER A 146 -16.32 -2.19 -6.07
C SER A 146 -17.43 -2.57 -5.10
N SER A 147 -18.67 -2.68 -5.58
CA SER A 147 -19.73 -3.27 -4.79
C SER A 147 -19.39 -4.74 -4.55
N GLN A 148 -18.90 -5.09 -3.36
CA GLN A 148 -18.93 -6.49 -2.91
C GLN A 148 -20.38 -6.98 -2.69
N SER A 149 -21.38 -6.14 -2.97
CA SER A 149 -22.78 -6.43 -2.70
C SER A 149 -23.44 -7.37 -3.69
N VAL A 150 -22.77 -7.76 -4.79
CA VAL A 150 -23.38 -8.63 -5.80
C VAL A 150 -22.38 -9.65 -6.36
N PHE A 151 -22.56 -10.91 -5.98
CA PHE A 151 -22.08 -12.08 -6.70
C PHE A 151 -23.09 -12.46 -7.79
N ILE A 152 -22.62 -12.69 -9.01
CA ILE A 152 -23.41 -13.25 -10.11
C ILE A 152 -22.76 -14.57 -10.56
N CYS A 153 -23.47 -15.68 -10.42
CA CYS A 153 -22.99 -16.97 -10.91
C CYS A 153 -23.05 -17.00 -12.44
N ARG A 154 -21.90 -17.16 -13.10
CA ARG A 154 -21.84 -17.24 -14.58
C ARG A 154 -22.41 -18.54 -15.16
N ASN A 155 -22.65 -19.55 -14.33
CA ASN A 155 -23.20 -20.84 -14.77
C ASN A 155 -24.72 -20.93 -14.61
N CYS A 156 -25.26 -20.50 -13.46
CA CYS A 156 -26.70 -20.62 -13.16
C CYS A 156 -27.42 -19.28 -12.95
N GLY A 157 -26.73 -18.15 -13.13
CA GLY A 157 -27.35 -16.82 -13.07
C GLY A 157 -27.71 -16.31 -11.68
N VAL A 158 -27.45 -17.07 -10.61
CA VAL A 158 -27.78 -16.64 -9.23
C VAL A 158 -27.10 -15.33 -8.88
N VAL A 159 -27.90 -14.36 -8.42
CA VAL A 159 -27.48 -13.04 -7.93
C VAL A 159 -27.67 -12.99 -6.41
N ALA A 160 -26.61 -12.74 -5.65
CA ALA A 160 -26.68 -12.66 -4.20
C ALA A 160 -25.60 -11.73 -3.63
N HIS A 161 -25.81 -11.18 -2.42
CA HIS A 161 -24.73 -10.49 -1.71
C HIS A 161 -23.52 -11.42 -1.53
N ALA A 162 -22.31 -10.97 -1.87
CA ALA A 162 -21.14 -11.86 -1.89
C ALA A 162 -20.89 -12.49 -0.51
N ASP A 163 -21.10 -11.74 0.56
CA ASP A 163 -20.98 -12.24 1.94
C ASP A 163 -22.03 -13.31 2.30
N ARG A 164 -23.29 -13.12 1.87
CA ARG A 164 -24.37 -14.11 2.10
C ARG A 164 -24.15 -15.37 1.26
N ASN A 165 -23.57 -15.22 0.07
CA ASN A 165 -23.21 -16.36 -0.76
C ASN A 165 -22.00 -17.12 -0.19
N ALA A 166 -20.98 -16.40 0.29
CA ALA A 166 -19.83 -16.97 0.97
C ALA A 166 -20.23 -17.74 2.24
N SER A 167 -21.11 -17.17 3.09
CA SER A 167 -21.56 -17.82 4.32
C SER A 167 -22.33 -19.11 4.04
N ARG A 168 -23.21 -19.14 3.02
CA ARG A 168 -23.92 -20.35 2.60
C ARG A 168 -22.98 -21.42 2.07
N ASN A 169 -21.99 -21.04 1.26
CA ASN A 169 -21.00 -21.98 0.74
C ASN A 169 -20.11 -22.55 1.86
N ILE A 170 -19.73 -21.74 2.84
CA ILE A 170 -18.99 -22.19 4.02
C ILE A 170 -19.85 -23.11 4.87
N ALA A 171 -21.11 -22.76 5.14
CA ALA A 171 -22.04 -23.60 5.91
C ALA A 171 -22.25 -24.96 5.25
N ARG A 172 -22.55 -25.01 3.94
CA ARG A 172 -22.74 -26.25 3.19
C ARG A 172 -21.46 -27.09 3.12
N LYS A 173 -20.29 -26.47 2.95
CA LYS A 173 -19.01 -27.20 3.00
C LYS A 173 -18.70 -27.70 4.42
N GLY A 174 -19.05 -26.92 5.45
CA GLY A 174 -18.93 -27.32 6.85
C GLY A 174 -19.79 -28.52 7.18
N GLU A 175 -21.06 -28.52 6.73
CA GLU A 175 -21.98 -29.66 6.84
C GLU A 175 -21.43 -30.89 6.12
N ALA A 176 -21.00 -30.76 4.85
CA ALA A 176 -20.42 -31.88 4.12
C ALA A 176 -19.15 -32.44 4.79
N VAL A 177 -18.32 -31.59 5.40
CA VAL A 177 -17.12 -32.01 6.16
C VAL A 177 -17.50 -32.68 7.48
N TRP A 178 -18.53 -32.17 8.17
CA TRP A 178 -19.06 -32.73 9.42
C TRP A 178 -19.71 -34.10 9.20
N THR A 179 -20.57 -34.22 8.20
CA THR A 179 -21.24 -35.48 7.81
C THR A 179 -20.24 -36.52 7.29
N ALA A 180 -19.16 -36.09 6.61
CA ALA A 180 -18.09 -36.99 6.17
C ALA A 180 -17.16 -37.46 7.30
N GLY A 181 -17.41 -37.06 8.56
CA GLY A 181 -16.70 -37.58 9.73
C GLY A 181 -15.22 -37.22 9.78
N ARG A 182 -14.79 -36.07 9.24
CA ARG A 182 -13.37 -35.68 9.30
C ARG A 182 -12.93 -35.49 10.75
N GLU A 183 -11.88 -36.20 11.14
CA GLU A 183 -11.23 -36.03 12.43
C GLU A 183 -10.66 -34.60 12.60
N SER A 184 -10.89 -34.03 13.78
CA SER A 184 -10.30 -32.76 14.18
C SER A 184 -8.78 -32.87 14.16
N ARG A 185 -8.12 -31.96 13.45
CA ARG A 185 -6.66 -31.80 13.49
C ARG A 185 -6.20 -30.81 14.56
N VAL A 186 -7.12 -30.34 15.40
CA VAL A 186 -6.77 -29.53 16.57
C VAL A 186 -6.03 -30.45 17.53
N PRO A 187 -4.77 -30.14 17.91
CA PRO A 187 -4.04 -30.94 18.89
C PRO A 187 -4.84 -31.02 20.18
N ALA A 188 -4.93 -32.20 20.78
CA ALA A 188 -5.54 -32.34 22.10
C ALA A 188 -4.80 -31.42 23.08
N THR A 189 -5.56 -30.62 23.81
CA THR A 189 -5.02 -29.80 24.90
C THR A 189 -4.43 -30.75 25.95
N PRO A 190 -3.26 -30.42 26.55
CA PRO A 190 -2.61 -31.28 27.55
C PRO A 190 -3.49 -31.60 28.75
#